data_AF-A0A915ZKD5-F1
#
_entry.id   AF-A0A915ZKD5-F1
#
_cell.length_a   1.000
_cell.length_b   1.000
_cell.length_c   1.000
_cell.angle_alpha   90.00
_cell.angle_beta   90.00
_cell.angle_gamma   90.00
#
_symmetry.space_group_name_H-M   'P 1'
#
loop_
_entity.id
_entity.type
_entity.pdbx_description
1 polymer ?
#
loop_
_entity_poly.entity_id
_entity_poly.type
_entity_poly.pdbx_seq_one_letter_code
_entity_poly.pdbx_strand_id
1 'polypeptide(L)'
;MYISDCTIPPEFWYSKVNLLATYIRTVSKTICIPSSNVFIDEMIARFSGRSAHTVRIKNKPTPKGYKILSFCDAGYTYTFIFTSRIQIHPEIQQVSDLSKVGNEVYYLTSQLPIEDKLFNIYMDNYFFSIKLFKYLCEKKIGACGTVRTNSANFLKVLKANKKLDWNTLSGVVVDNVLAILWMDNGSVMMLSTIHQIDNENENQIERVRCRPRETINTNINHKDFRLQIVWDLIEESLKESEKKLHIRNQVDELTNQFKFIYVDPQQYVTAKYELPIIRLFPEDHYPEWRETKSSCV
;
A
#
# COMPACT_ATOMS: atom_id res chain seq x y z
N MET A 1 -12.64 -5.12 34.39
CA MET A 1 -13.82 -5.35 33.52
C MET A 1 -13.42 -6.40 32.50
N TYR A 2 -14.01 -7.61 32.56
CA TYR A 2 -13.79 -8.62 31.53
C TYR A 2 -14.74 -8.35 30.37
N ILE A 3 -14.22 -8.42 29.14
CA ILE A 3 -14.97 -8.12 27.90
C ILE A 3 -15.91 -9.30 27.53
N SER A 4 -15.66 -10.50 28.07
CA SER A 4 -16.45 -11.70 27.83
C SER A 4 -16.53 -12.57 29.08
N ASP A 5 -17.58 -13.38 29.20
CA ASP A 5 -17.68 -14.45 30.19
C ASP A 5 -16.63 -15.53 29.92
N CYS A 6 -15.88 -15.92 30.95
CA CYS A 6 -14.81 -16.92 30.88
C CYS A 6 -15.30 -18.35 31.15
N THR A 7 -16.57 -18.54 31.53
CA THR A 7 -17.15 -19.84 31.88
C THR A 7 -17.56 -20.66 30.66
N ILE A 8 -17.78 -20.00 29.52
CA ILE A 8 -18.18 -20.62 28.26
C ILE A 8 -16.93 -20.85 27.39
N PRO A 9 -16.74 -22.07 26.83
CA PRO A 9 -15.63 -22.30 25.92
C PRO A 9 -15.78 -21.40 24.68
N PRO A 10 -14.69 -20.74 24.23
CA PRO A 10 -14.76 -19.81 23.13
C PRO A 10 -15.02 -20.54 21.81
N GLU A 11 -16.06 -20.13 21.09
CA GLU A 11 -16.44 -20.69 19.79
C GLU A 11 -15.34 -20.44 18.73
N PHE A 12 -14.74 -19.25 18.77
CA PHE A 12 -13.62 -18.83 17.91
C PHE A 12 -12.45 -18.31 18.73
N TRP A 13 -11.26 -18.34 18.15
CA TRP A 13 -10.04 -17.91 18.83
C TRP A 13 -10.05 -16.43 19.29
N TYR A 14 -10.86 -15.58 18.67
CA TYR A 14 -11.03 -14.17 19.02
C TYR A 14 -12.31 -13.87 19.82
N SER A 15 -13.05 -14.89 20.30
CA SER A 15 -14.34 -14.70 20.99
C SER A 15 -14.29 -13.69 22.14
N LYS A 16 -13.18 -13.68 22.89
CA LYS A 16 -12.96 -12.76 24.01
C LYS A 16 -12.98 -11.27 23.63
N VAL A 17 -12.62 -10.95 22.39
CA VAL A 17 -12.60 -9.59 21.85
C VAL A 17 -13.72 -9.34 20.84
N ASN A 18 -14.57 -10.33 20.57
CA ASN A 18 -15.60 -10.25 19.54
C ASN A 18 -16.64 -9.17 19.84
N LEU A 19 -17.01 -8.99 21.12
CA LEU A 19 -17.94 -7.95 21.55
C LEU A 19 -17.42 -6.55 21.17
N LEU A 20 -16.17 -6.26 21.53
CA LEU A 20 -15.52 -4.99 21.20
C LEU A 20 -15.33 -4.82 19.70
N ALA A 21 -14.89 -5.86 19.00
CA ALA A 21 -14.71 -5.81 17.55
C ALA A 21 -16.03 -5.56 16.82
N THR A 22 -17.12 -6.18 17.26
CA THR A 22 -18.45 -5.97 16.72
C THR A 22 -18.93 -4.55 16.98
N TYR A 23 -18.74 -4.04 18.20
CA TYR A 23 -19.05 -2.64 18.52
C TYR A 23 -18.29 -1.66 17.61
N ILE A 24 -16.98 -1.85 17.44
CA ILE A 24 -16.16 -1.01 16.55
C ILE A 24 -16.68 -1.08 15.12
N ARG A 25 -16.97 -2.28 14.59
CA ARG A 25 -17.51 -2.43 13.22
C ARG A 25 -18.85 -1.72 13.07
N THR A 26 -19.75 -1.84 14.03
CA THR A 26 -21.05 -1.18 14.00
C THR A 26 -20.88 0.34 13.98
N VAL A 27 -20.10 0.89 14.91
CA VAL A 27 -19.82 2.32 14.97
C VAL A 27 -19.15 2.81 13.69
N SER A 28 -18.16 2.07 13.19
CA SER A 28 -17.45 2.43 11.94
C SER A 28 -18.38 2.57 10.74
N LYS A 29 -19.32 1.63 10.59
CA LYS A 29 -20.33 1.66 9.52
C LYS A 29 -21.33 2.80 9.66
N THR A 30 -21.63 3.23 10.89
CA THR A 30 -22.58 4.35 11.12
C THR A 30 -21.95 5.72 10.87
N ILE A 31 -20.63 5.86 11.05
CA ILE A 31 -19.94 7.15 10.95
C ILE A 31 -19.59 7.49 9.49
N CYS A 32 -19.25 6.49 8.67
CA CYS A 32 -18.71 6.72 7.35
C CYS A 32 -19.47 5.92 6.29
N ILE A 33 -19.99 6.63 5.28
CA ILE A 33 -20.50 6.03 4.05
C ILE A 33 -19.33 5.95 3.06
N PRO A 34 -18.91 4.75 2.64
CA PRO A 34 -17.76 4.60 1.77
C PRO A 34 -17.97 5.25 0.38
N SER A 35 -16.90 5.82 -0.14
CA SER A 35 -16.78 6.28 -1.52
C SER A 35 -16.92 5.11 -2.50
N SER A 36 -17.05 5.40 -3.80
CA SER A 36 -17.14 4.33 -4.79
C SER A 36 -15.84 3.54 -4.93
N ASN A 37 -14.70 4.08 -4.47
CA ASN A 37 -13.38 3.47 -4.65
C ASN A 37 -12.84 3.04 -3.29
N VAL A 38 -12.81 1.73 -3.07
CA VAL A 38 -12.55 1.12 -1.77
C VAL A 38 -11.41 0.12 -1.86
N PHE A 39 -10.76 -0.14 -0.74
CA PHE A 39 -9.49 -0.87 -0.67
C PHE A 39 -9.61 -2.04 0.30
N ILE A 40 -9.07 -3.18 -0.08
CA ILE A 40 -8.91 -4.32 0.81
C ILE A 40 -7.42 -4.58 0.99
N ASP A 41 -6.96 -4.54 2.24
CA ASP A 41 -5.56 -4.79 2.60
C ASP A 41 -5.44 -5.48 3.96
N GLU A 42 -4.27 -6.05 4.23
CA GLU A 42 -3.93 -6.63 5.50
C GLU A 42 -3.37 -5.64 6.52
N MET A 43 -3.97 -5.67 7.70
CA MET A 43 -3.41 -5.11 8.92
C MET A 43 -2.78 -6.21 9.79
N ILE A 44 -1.73 -5.85 10.53
CA ILE A 44 -1.09 -6.76 11.48
C ILE A 44 -1.12 -6.15 12.88
N ALA A 45 -1.92 -6.77 13.76
CA ALA A 45 -1.89 -6.47 15.19
C ALA A 45 -0.69 -7.19 15.81
N ARG A 46 0.37 -6.44 16.16
CA ARG A 46 1.62 -6.98 16.71
C ARG A 46 1.35 -7.90 17.89
N PHE A 47 1.88 -9.12 17.85
CA PHE A 47 1.83 -10.02 18.99
C PHE A 47 3.04 -10.95 19.00
N SER A 48 3.79 -10.92 20.10
CA SER A 48 5.04 -11.68 20.25
C SER A 48 4.87 -13.01 20.99
N GLY A 49 3.75 -13.21 21.69
CA GLY A 49 3.50 -14.40 22.50
C GLY A 49 3.29 -15.69 21.72
N ARG A 50 2.91 -16.75 22.45
CA ARG A 50 2.58 -18.06 21.88
C ARG A 50 1.12 -18.09 21.47
N SER A 51 0.86 -18.14 20.16
CA SER A 51 -0.48 -18.36 19.62
C SER A 51 -0.39 -18.99 18.23
N ALA A 52 -1.18 -20.05 18.01
CA ALA A 52 -1.26 -20.75 16.73
C ALA A 52 -1.87 -19.90 15.61
N HIS A 53 -2.64 -18.86 15.96
CA HIS A 53 -3.33 -17.98 15.01
C HIS A 53 -2.45 -16.82 14.52
N THR A 54 -1.24 -16.65 15.06
CA THR A 54 -0.30 -15.63 14.58
C THR A 54 0.29 -15.99 13.22
N VAL A 55 0.55 -14.97 12.43
CA VAL A 55 1.25 -15.06 11.15
C VAL A 55 2.58 -14.33 11.22
N ARG A 56 3.52 -14.76 10.38
CA ARG A 56 4.76 -14.01 10.13
C ARG A 56 4.80 -13.54 8.68
N ILE A 57 4.71 -12.24 8.45
CA ILE A 57 4.81 -11.62 7.13
C ILE A 57 6.20 -11.00 6.99
N LYS A 58 6.99 -11.51 6.06
CA LYS A 58 8.32 -10.95 5.76
C LYS A 58 8.17 -9.55 5.17
N ASN A 59 9.16 -8.68 5.39
CA ASN A 59 9.23 -7.33 4.82
C ASN A 59 8.17 -6.32 5.31
N LYS A 60 7.35 -6.66 6.31
CA LYS A 60 6.51 -5.68 7.02
C LYS A 60 7.27 -5.14 8.26
N PRO A 61 7.10 -3.85 8.62
CA PRO A 61 7.75 -3.27 9.82
C PRO A 61 7.44 -4.06 11.10
N THR A 62 6.21 -4.57 11.19
CA THR A 62 5.78 -5.52 12.21
C THR A 62 5.60 -6.89 11.55
N PRO A 63 6.61 -7.76 11.60
CA PRO A 63 6.57 -9.00 10.83
C PRO A 63 5.76 -10.10 11.51
N LYS A 64 5.41 -10.01 12.80
CA LYS A 64 4.70 -11.07 13.54
C LYS A 64 3.49 -10.50 14.29
N GLY A 65 2.33 -11.11 14.10
CA GLY A 65 1.11 -10.71 14.78
C GLY A 65 -0.14 -11.44 14.30
N TYR A 66 -1.29 -10.95 14.70
CA TYR A 66 -2.59 -11.39 14.18
C TYR A 66 -2.88 -10.66 12.87
N LYS A 67 -3.21 -11.42 11.83
CA LYS A 67 -3.62 -10.85 10.54
C LYS A 67 -5.09 -10.48 10.58
N ILE A 68 -5.35 -9.22 10.31
CA ILE A 68 -6.69 -8.65 10.19
C ILE A 68 -6.85 -8.25 8.72
N LEU A 69 -7.91 -8.72 8.09
CA LEU A 69 -8.26 -8.25 6.76
C LEU A 69 -9.16 -7.03 6.92
N SER A 70 -8.75 -5.91 6.37
CA SER A 70 -9.41 -4.61 6.54
C SER A 70 -9.99 -4.12 5.24
N PHE A 71 -11.17 -3.53 5.34
CA PHE A 71 -11.87 -2.87 4.25
C PHE A 71 -11.86 -1.38 4.52
N CYS A 72 -11.21 -0.62 3.64
CA CYS A 72 -10.84 0.77 3.89
C CYS A 72 -11.26 1.69 2.74
N ASP A 73 -11.51 2.95 3.07
CA ASP A 73 -11.77 4.03 2.12
C ASP A 73 -11.03 5.29 2.59
N ALA A 74 -10.22 5.89 1.72
CA ALA A 74 -9.45 7.12 2.01
C ALA A 74 -8.71 7.15 3.37
N GLY A 75 -8.20 6.00 3.84
CA GLY A 75 -7.50 5.87 5.13
C GLY A 75 -8.40 5.58 6.33
N TYR A 76 -9.71 5.52 6.14
CA TYR A 76 -10.69 5.08 7.13
C TYR A 76 -10.98 3.58 6.99
N THR A 77 -11.07 2.86 8.11
CA THR A 77 -11.47 1.44 8.11
C THR A 77 -12.98 1.32 8.31
N TYR A 78 -13.69 0.95 7.24
CA TYR A 78 -15.13 0.75 7.25
C TYR A 78 -15.52 -0.53 8.02
N THR A 79 -14.82 -1.64 7.77
CA THR A 79 -15.02 -2.89 8.50
C THR A 79 -13.75 -3.76 8.42
N PHE A 80 -13.69 -4.82 9.22
CA PHE A 80 -12.57 -5.75 9.22
C PHE A 80 -13.00 -7.13 9.74
N ILE A 81 -12.17 -8.14 9.46
CA ILE A 81 -12.30 -9.49 10.00
C ILE A 81 -10.97 -10.03 10.52
N PHE A 82 -11.05 -10.83 11.58
CA PHE A 82 -9.90 -11.58 12.08
C PHE A 82 -9.68 -12.81 11.22
N THR A 83 -8.48 -12.95 10.66
CA THR A 83 -8.14 -14.12 9.85
C THR A 83 -7.36 -15.15 10.67
N SER A 84 -7.42 -16.42 10.26
CA SER A 84 -6.60 -17.48 10.86
C SER A 84 -6.09 -18.43 9.80
N ARG A 85 -4.93 -19.05 10.00
CA ARG A 85 -4.42 -20.10 9.11
C ARG A 85 -5.08 -21.46 9.36
N ILE A 86 -5.50 -21.71 10.59
CA ILE A 86 -5.99 -23.03 11.04
C ILE A 86 -7.51 -23.10 11.21
N GLN A 87 -8.18 -21.95 11.34
CA GLN A 87 -9.63 -21.87 11.52
C GLN A 87 -10.25 -21.05 10.39
N ILE A 88 -11.44 -21.45 9.94
CA ILE A 88 -12.27 -20.67 9.01
C ILE A 88 -13.11 -19.70 9.83
N HIS A 89 -13.31 -18.49 9.33
CA HIS A 89 -14.16 -17.52 10.00
C HIS A 89 -15.62 -17.99 9.94
N PRO A 90 -16.36 -18.01 11.06
CA PRO A 90 -17.69 -18.62 11.15
C PRO A 90 -18.73 -18.03 10.22
N GLU A 91 -18.76 -16.71 10.14
CA GLU A 91 -19.76 -15.98 9.37
C GLU A 91 -19.53 -16.07 7.86
N ILE A 92 -18.42 -16.68 7.42
CA ILE A 92 -18.04 -16.72 6.00
C ILE A 92 -18.57 -17.98 5.34
N GLN A 93 -19.62 -17.79 4.54
CA GLN A 93 -20.09 -18.82 3.62
C GLN A 93 -18.98 -19.19 2.62
N GLN A 94 -18.67 -20.48 2.52
CA GLN A 94 -17.69 -20.97 1.57
C GLN A 94 -18.34 -21.20 0.21
N VAL A 95 -17.98 -20.38 -0.77
CA VAL A 95 -18.32 -20.64 -2.18
C VAL A 95 -17.30 -21.64 -2.72
N SER A 96 -17.76 -22.75 -3.30
CA SER A 96 -16.90 -23.89 -3.72
C SER A 96 -15.82 -23.51 -4.73
N ASP A 97 -16.10 -22.51 -5.59
CA ASP A 97 -15.17 -22.08 -6.64
C ASP A 97 -14.14 -21.05 -6.18
N LEU A 98 -14.29 -20.50 -4.97
CA LEU A 98 -13.38 -19.50 -4.41
C LEU A 98 -12.39 -20.11 -3.42
N SER A 99 -11.18 -19.54 -3.40
CA SER A 99 -10.21 -19.85 -2.36
C SER A 99 -10.68 -19.30 -1.01
N LYS A 100 -10.07 -19.77 0.09
CA LYS A 100 -10.32 -19.20 1.43
C LYS A 100 -10.22 -17.67 1.45
N VAL A 101 -9.16 -17.13 0.84
CA VAL A 101 -8.93 -15.69 0.74
C VAL A 101 -9.99 -15.01 -0.14
N GLY A 102 -10.43 -15.67 -1.21
CA GLY A 102 -11.53 -15.16 -2.04
C GLY A 102 -12.85 -15.09 -1.29
N ASN A 103 -13.17 -16.10 -0.47
CA ASN A 103 -14.35 -16.08 0.40
C ASN A 103 -14.24 -14.99 1.49
N GLU A 104 -13.04 -14.76 2.04
CA GLU A 104 -12.76 -13.68 2.98
C GLU A 104 -13.00 -12.29 2.35
N VAL A 105 -12.50 -12.08 1.13
CA VAL A 105 -12.75 -10.85 0.37
C VAL A 105 -14.24 -10.69 0.12
N TYR A 106 -14.91 -11.70 -0.44
CA TYR A 106 -16.32 -11.64 -0.76
C TYR A 106 -17.21 -11.34 0.46
N TYR A 107 -16.87 -11.92 1.62
CA TYR A 107 -17.58 -11.63 2.88
C TYR A 107 -17.44 -10.17 3.33
N LEU A 108 -16.30 -9.53 3.09
CA LEU A 108 -16.16 -8.11 3.37
C LEU A 108 -16.96 -7.25 2.39
N THR A 109 -16.98 -7.64 1.12
CA THR A 109 -17.68 -6.87 0.08
C THR A 109 -19.19 -6.97 0.20
N SER A 110 -19.73 -8.09 0.70
CA SER A 110 -21.16 -8.24 0.96
C SER A 110 -21.68 -7.33 2.08
N GLN A 111 -20.80 -6.67 2.84
CA GLN A 111 -21.17 -5.69 3.88
C GLN A 111 -21.34 -4.27 3.34
N LEU A 112 -21.13 -4.05 2.03
CA LEU A 112 -21.36 -2.77 1.38
C LEU A 112 -22.84 -2.59 1.04
N PRO A 113 -23.36 -1.34 1.07
CA PRO A 113 -24.71 -1.02 0.59
C PRO A 113 -24.75 -0.98 -0.94
N ILE A 114 -24.61 -2.15 -1.58
CA ILE A 114 -24.48 -2.28 -3.05
C ILE A 114 -25.79 -1.92 -3.78
N GLU A 115 -26.93 -1.98 -3.08
CA GLU A 115 -28.24 -1.62 -3.63
C GLU A 115 -28.34 -0.12 -3.98
N ASP A 116 -27.63 0.72 -3.22
CA ASP A 116 -27.67 2.18 -3.38
C ASP A 116 -26.57 2.70 -4.31
N LYS A 117 -25.48 1.94 -4.48
CA LYS A 117 -24.24 2.45 -5.07
C LYS A 117 -23.36 1.34 -5.65
N LEU A 118 -22.71 1.66 -6.78
CA LEU A 118 -21.68 0.81 -7.36
C LEU A 118 -20.31 1.07 -6.73
N PHE A 119 -19.56 0.01 -6.50
CA PHE A 119 -18.25 0.04 -5.86
C PHE A 119 -17.17 -0.58 -6.74
N ASN A 120 -15.97 0.00 -6.68
CA ASN A 120 -14.73 -0.46 -7.28
C ASN A 120 -13.75 -0.81 -6.17
N ILE A 121 -13.31 -2.06 -6.14
CA ILE A 121 -12.41 -2.58 -5.11
C ILE A 121 -11.00 -2.65 -5.65
N TYR A 122 -10.08 -2.07 -4.92
CA TYR A 122 -8.64 -2.14 -5.18
C TYR A 122 -7.97 -3.10 -4.19
N MET A 123 -7.18 -4.03 -4.73
CA MET A 123 -6.54 -5.10 -3.95
C MET A 123 -5.06 -5.25 -4.33
N ASP A 124 -4.24 -5.67 -3.37
CA ASP A 124 -2.86 -6.10 -3.65
C ASP A 124 -2.81 -7.53 -4.21
N ASN A 125 -1.64 -7.90 -4.73
CA ASN A 125 -1.31 -9.19 -5.33
C ASN A 125 -1.60 -10.42 -4.45
N TYR A 126 -1.77 -10.24 -3.14
CA TYR A 126 -2.16 -11.33 -2.25
C TYR A 126 -3.55 -11.90 -2.57
N PHE A 127 -4.46 -11.04 -3.04
CA PHE A 127 -5.85 -11.41 -3.33
C PHE A 127 -6.07 -11.85 -4.79
N PHE A 128 -4.98 -12.08 -5.53
CA PHE A 128 -5.04 -12.43 -6.95
C PHE A 128 -5.84 -13.72 -7.21
N SER A 129 -6.94 -13.61 -7.97
CA SER A 129 -7.68 -14.74 -8.51
C SER A 129 -8.65 -14.29 -9.62
N ILE A 130 -8.51 -14.83 -10.84
CA ILE A 130 -9.45 -14.56 -11.94
C ILE A 130 -10.88 -14.96 -11.54
N LYS A 131 -11.04 -16.10 -10.85
CA LYS A 131 -12.34 -16.57 -10.35
C LYS A 131 -12.99 -15.58 -9.38
N LEU A 132 -12.20 -14.95 -8.50
CA LEU A 132 -12.70 -13.94 -7.57
C LEU A 132 -13.19 -12.70 -8.33
N PHE A 133 -12.40 -12.22 -9.29
CA PHE A 133 -12.76 -11.05 -10.08
C PHE A 133 -14.02 -11.28 -10.91
N LYS A 134 -14.14 -12.45 -11.55
CA LYS A 134 -15.36 -12.89 -12.24
C LYS A 134 -16.56 -12.86 -11.31
N TYR A 135 -16.43 -13.47 -10.14
CA TYR A 135 -17.51 -13.55 -9.15
C TYR A 135 -17.94 -12.18 -8.62
N LEU A 136 -16.99 -11.27 -8.35
CA LEU A 136 -17.29 -9.89 -7.96
C LEU A 136 -18.01 -9.13 -9.09
N CYS A 137 -17.60 -9.32 -10.34
CA CYS A 137 -18.25 -8.74 -11.50
C CYS A 137 -19.70 -9.20 -11.66
N GLU A 138 -19.97 -10.50 -11.48
CA GLU A 138 -21.33 -11.08 -11.48
C GLU A 138 -22.21 -10.48 -10.37
N LYS A 139 -21.61 -10.01 -9.27
CA LYS A 139 -22.28 -9.30 -8.18
C LYS A 139 -22.35 -7.78 -8.37
N LYS A 140 -22.04 -7.28 -9.57
CA LYS A 140 -22.01 -5.85 -9.92
C LYS A 140 -21.00 -5.04 -9.11
N ILE A 141 -19.89 -5.67 -8.75
CA ILE A 141 -18.78 -5.03 -8.03
C ILE A 141 -17.57 -4.98 -8.95
N GLY A 142 -17.06 -3.78 -9.20
CA GLY A 142 -15.82 -3.56 -9.91
C GLY A 142 -14.62 -4.00 -9.08
N ALA A 143 -13.61 -4.61 -9.70
CA ALA A 143 -12.40 -5.05 -9.03
C ALA A 143 -11.17 -4.72 -9.87
N CYS A 144 -10.09 -4.32 -9.19
CA CYS A 144 -8.80 -4.02 -9.78
C CYS A 144 -7.68 -4.43 -8.81
N GLY A 145 -6.61 -5.03 -9.32
CA GLY A 145 -5.49 -5.40 -8.46
C GLY A 145 -4.26 -5.87 -9.21
N THR A 146 -3.11 -5.78 -8.54
CA THR A 146 -1.83 -6.19 -9.11
C THR A 146 -1.65 -7.70 -9.07
N VAL A 147 -0.75 -8.23 -9.90
CA VAL A 147 -0.47 -9.67 -10.01
C VAL A 147 1.02 -9.92 -9.94
N ARG A 148 1.42 -10.99 -9.22
CA ARG A 148 2.82 -11.45 -9.26
C ARG A 148 3.14 -12.08 -10.60
N THR A 149 4.23 -11.63 -11.22
CA THR A 149 4.82 -12.15 -12.47
C THR A 149 4.98 -13.67 -12.49
N ASN A 150 5.36 -14.25 -11.36
CA ASN A 150 5.59 -15.69 -11.22
C ASN A 150 4.36 -16.49 -10.77
N SER A 151 3.16 -15.90 -10.77
CA SER A 151 1.94 -16.65 -10.48
C SER A 151 1.75 -17.75 -11.54
N ALA A 152 1.68 -19.01 -11.10
CA ALA A 152 1.44 -20.17 -11.96
C ALA A 152 0.06 -20.12 -12.64
N ASN A 153 -0.88 -19.42 -12.01
CA ASN A 153 -2.26 -19.26 -12.45
C ASN A 153 -2.47 -18.04 -13.36
N PHE A 154 -1.41 -17.29 -13.67
CA PHE A 154 -1.51 -16.18 -14.61
C PHE A 154 -1.35 -16.68 -16.05
N LEU A 155 -2.11 -16.08 -16.97
CA LEU A 155 -2.21 -16.48 -18.36
C LEU A 155 -0.82 -16.49 -19.01
N LYS A 156 -0.33 -17.69 -19.32
CA LYS A 156 0.96 -17.88 -20.01
C LYS A 156 1.00 -17.15 -21.36
N VAL A 157 -0.17 -16.93 -21.97
CA VAL A 157 -0.33 -16.17 -23.22
C VAL A 157 0.23 -14.76 -23.10
N LEU A 158 0.11 -14.13 -21.93
CA LEU A 158 0.69 -12.80 -21.68
C LEU A 158 2.17 -12.85 -21.29
N LYS A 159 2.72 -14.02 -20.94
CA LYS A 159 4.14 -14.13 -20.59
C LYS A 159 4.96 -14.24 -21.87
N ALA A 160 5.54 -13.13 -22.31
CA ALA A 160 6.47 -13.15 -23.42
C ALA A 160 7.78 -13.86 -23.05
N ASN A 161 8.24 -14.78 -23.89
CA ASN A 161 9.53 -15.45 -23.74
C ASN A 161 10.72 -14.53 -24.11
N LYS A 162 10.44 -13.41 -24.78
CA LYS A 162 11.43 -12.41 -25.18
C LYS A 162 11.28 -11.15 -24.33
N LYS A 163 12.38 -10.43 -24.14
CA LYS A 163 12.35 -9.11 -23.50
C LYS A 163 11.48 -8.18 -24.34
N LEU A 164 10.43 -7.65 -23.72
CA LEU A 164 9.54 -6.67 -24.33
C LEU A 164 10.12 -5.27 -24.15
N ASP A 165 9.76 -4.36 -25.07
CA ASP A 165 10.20 -2.97 -25.02
C ASP A 165 9.51 -2.20 -23.90
N TRP A 166 10.17 -1.14 -23.44
CA TRP A 166 9.59 -0.24 -22.44
C TRP A 166 8.26 0.34 -22.95
N ASN A 167 7.31 0.50 -22.03
CA ASN A 167 5.93 0.95 -22.28
C ASN A 167 5.10 0.02 -23.18
N THR A 168 5.56 -1.20 -23.46
CA THR A 168 4.70 -2.22 -24.09
C THR A 168 3.50 -2.49 -23.20
N LEU A 169 2.30 -2.29 -23.73
CA LEU A 169 1.02 -2.63 -23.11
C LEU A 169 0.39 -3.79 -23.89
N SER A 170 0.00 -4.84 -23.18
CA SER A 170 -0.71 -5.98 -23.76
C SER A 170 -1.80 -6.41 -22.80
N GLY A 171 -2.92 -6.89 -23.33
CA GLY A 171 -3.97 -7.44 -22.48
C GLY A 171 -4.80 -8.49 -23.19
N VAL A 172 -5.46 -9.31 -22.37
CA VAL A 172 -6.39 -10.34 -22.82
C VAL A 172 -7.55 -10.37 -21.85
N VAL A 173 -8.77 -10.53 -22.38
CA VAL A 173 -9.96 -10.71 -21.56
C VAL A 173 -10.22 -12.20 -21.41
N VAL A 174 -10.34 -12.67 -20.17
CA VAL A 174 -10.70 -14.04 -19.83
C VAL A 174 -11.82 -14.01 -18.81
N ASP A 175 -12.93 -14.69 -19.11
CA ASP A 175 -14.11 -14.70 -18.23
C ASP A 175 -14.62 -13.30 -17.84
N ASN A 176 -14.63 -12.36 -18.79
CA ASN A 176 -14.97 -10.93 -18.55
C ASN A 176 -14.03 -10.21 -17.55
N VAL A 177 -12.86 -10.77 -17.28
CA VAL A 177 -11.80 -10.14 -16.50
C VAL A 177 -10.66 -9.78 -17.45
N LEU A 178 -10.33 -8.50 -17.50
CA LEU A 178 -9.19 -8.00 -18.27
C LEU A 178 -7.90 -8.29 -17.49
N ALA A 179 -7.02 -9.09 -18.09
CA ALA A 179 -5.65 -9.27 -17.64
C ALA A 179 -4.72 -8.39 -18.46
N ILE A 180 -3.91 -7.58 -17.79
CA ILE A 180 -3.01 -6.60 -18.41
C ILE A 180 -1.57 -6.93 -18.05
N LEU A 181 -0.68 -6.76 -19.02
CA LEU A 181 0.76 -6.67 -18.88
C LEU A 181 1.21 -5.28 -19.36
N TRP A 182 1.92 -4.56 -18.51
CA TRP A 182 2.57 -3.31 -18.86
C TRP A 182 4.06 -3.39 -18.51
N MET A 183 4.90 -2.95 -19.43
CA MET A 183 6.35 -2.95 -19.27
C MET A 183 6.84 -1.59 -18.79
N ASP A 184 7.26 -1.51 -17.53
CA ASP A 184 8.02 -0.37 -17.00
C ASP A 184 9.51 -0.76 -16.96
N ASN A 185 10.24 -0.44 -15.88
CA ASN A 185 11.55 -1.06 -15.58
C ASN A 185 11.48 -2.60 -15.48
N GLY A 186 10.31 -3.15 -15.21
CA GLY A 186 10.02 -4.58 -15.22
C GLY A 186 8.55 -4.83 -15.60
N SER A 187 8.17 -6.09 -15.73
CA SER A 187 6.79 -6.45 -16.03
C SER A 187 5.86 -6.18 -14.84
N VAL A 188 4.88 -5.32 -15.07
CA VAL A 188 3.77 -5.05 -14.15
C VAL A 188 2.55 -5.75 -14.73
N MET A 189 1.89 -6.56 -13.90
CA MET A 189 0.69 -7.29 -14.32
C MET A 189 -0.48 -6.88 -13.45
N MET A 190 -1.66 -6.76 -14.05
CA MET A 190 -2.88 -6.31 -13.39
C MET A 190 -4.07 -7.17 -13.83
N LEU A 191 -5.05 -7.35 -12.94
CA LEU A 191 -6.40 -7.76 -13.30
C LEU A 191 -7.35 -6.60 -13.08
N SER A 192 -8.33 -6.46 -13.97
CA SER A 192 -9.39 -5.47 -13.84
C SER A 192 -10.70 -5.95 -14.43
N THR A 193 -11.81 -5.53 -13.84
CA THR A 193 -13.16 -5.63 -14.42
C THR A 193 -13.76 -4.26 -14.73
N ILE A 194 -13.01 -3.19 -14.45
CA ILE A 194 -13.48 -1.79 -14.56
C ILE A 194 -12.78 -1.02 -15.69
N HIS A 195 -11.68 -1.55 -16.21
CA HIS A 195 -10.88 -0.93 -17.27
C HIS A 195 -11.04 -1.69 -18.58
N GLN A 196 -10.88 -0.97 -19.68
CA GLN A 196 -10.77 -1.50 -21.03
C GLN A 196 -9.42 -1.06 -21.62
N ILE A 197 -8.94 -1.78 -22.63
CA ILE A 197 -7.78 -1.35 -23.42
C ILE A 197 -8.32 -0.93 -24.76
N ASP A 198 -8.34 0.37 -24.98
CA ASP A 198 -8.63 0.95 -26.28
C ASP A 198 -7.31 1.24 -26.99
N ASN A 199 -7.28 1.06 -28.32
CA ASN A 199 -6.10 1.31 -29.13
C ASN A 199 -5.82 2.82 -29.31
N GLU A 200 -6.72 3.67 -28.86
CA GLU A 200 -6.60 5.12 -28.87
C GLU A 200 -5.98 5.55 -27.53
N ASN A 201 -5.02 6.47 -27.56
CA ASN A 201 -4.20 6.88 -26.40
C ASN A 201 -5.01 7.51 -25.23
N GLU A 202 -6.34 7.44 -25.24
CA GLU A 202 -7.24 7.97 -24.21
C GLU A 202 -7.01 7.31 -22.84
N ASN A 203 -6.49 6.07 -22.81
CA ASN A 203 -6.20 5.34 -21.58
C ASN A 203 -4.81 5.65 -20.97
N GLN A 204 -4.08 6.62 -21.54
CA GLN A 204 -2.76 7.02 -21.06
C GLN A 204 -2.84 8.40 -20.39
N ILE A 205 -2.38 8.47 -19.14
CA ILE A 205 -2.22 9.73 -18.44
C ILE A 205 -0.73 9.97 -18.24
N GLU A 206 -0.19 10.98 -18.92
CA GLU A 206 1.17 11.42 -18.66
C GLU A 206 1.22 12.07 -17.27
N ARG A 207 2.08 11.52 -16.40
CA ARG A 207 2.29 12.05 -15.05
C ARG A 207 3.76 12.26 -14.81
N VAL A 208 4.10 13.42 -14.29
CA VAL A 208 5.43 13.68 -13.74
C VAL A 208 5.61 12.80 -12.50
N ARG A 209 6.38 11.72 -12.62
CA ARG A 209 6.74 10.88 -11.46
C ARG A 209 7.93 11.47 -10.74
N CYS A 210 7.87 11.55 -9.41
CA CYS A 210 9.08 11.54 -8.59
C CYS A 210 9.81 10.22 -8.90
N ARG A 211 11.05 10.30 -9.39
CA ARG A 211 11.84 9.11 -9.79
C ARG A 211 11.77 8.02 -8.71
N PRO A 212 11.66 6.72 -9.08
CA PRO A 212 12.06 5.65 -8.18
C PRO A 212 13.50 5.94 -7.71
N ARG A 213 13.85 5.58 -6.47
CA ARG A 213 15.26 5.61 -6.02
C ARG A 213 16.10 4.96 -7.12
N GLU A 214 17.13 5.64 -7.58
CA GLU A 214 18.08 5.06 -8.53
C GLU A 214 18.64 3.79 -7.90
N THR A 215 18.13 2.63 -8.30
CA THR A 215 18.82 1.36 -8.08
C THR A 215 20.03 1.41 -8.98
N ILE A 216 21.14 1.87 -8.42
CA ILE A 216 22.47 1.76 -9.02
C ILE A 216 22.71 0.26 -9.24
N ASN A 217 22.40 -0.21 -10.45
CA ASN A 217 22.73 -1.54 -10.95
C ASN A 217 24.21 -1.57 -11.36
N THR A 218 25.09 -1.29 -10.43
CA THR A 218 26.51 -1.60 -10.59
C THR A 218 26.91 -2.49 -9.45
N ASN A 219 27.57 -3.60 -9.79
CA ASN A 219 28.27 -4.50 -8.87
C ASN A 219 29.38 -3.74 -8.12
N ILE A 220 29.01 -2.77 -7.29
CA ILE A 220 29.92 -2.07 -6.42
C ILE A 220 29.75 -2.74 -5.07
N ASN A 221 30.68 -3.64 -4.78
CA ASN A 221 30.82 -4.18 -3.45
C ASN A 221 31.01 -2.97 -2.52
N HIS A 222 30.19 -2.87 -1.47
CA HIS A 222 30.03 -1.65 -0.65
C HIS A 222 31.34 -1.11 -0.01
N LYS A 223 32.43 -1.90 -0.09
CA LYS A 223 33.80 -1.55 0.30
C LYS A 223 34.53 -0.70 -0.75
N ASP A 224 34.32 -0.94 -2.04
CA ASP A 224 35.04 -0.26 -3.12
C ASP A 224 34.60 1.21 -3.24
N PHE A 225 33.31 1.48 -3.03
CA PHE A 225 32.78 2.87 -3.02
C PHE A 225 33.37 3.71 -1.89
N ARG A 226 33.56 3.12 -0.70
CA ARG A 226 34.13 3.83 0.45
C ARG A 226 35.61 4.09 0.27
N LEU A 227 36.34 3.16 -0.33
CA LEU A 227 37.76 3.35 -0.66
C LEU A 227 37.95 4.43 -1.73
N GLN A 228 37.07 4.48 -2.74
CA GLN A 228 37.14 5.51 -3.77
C GLN A 228 36.90 6.92 -3.19
N ILE A 229 35.86 7.10 -2.36
CA ILE A 229 35.59 8.39 -1.70
C ILE A 229 36.77 8.82 -0.81
N VAL A 230 37.37 7.90 -0.06
CA VAL A 230 38.51 8.21 0.80
C VAL A 230 39.74 8.58 -0.04
N TRP A 231 39.98 7.90 -1.15
CA TRP A 231 41.07 8.25 -2.07
C TRP A 231 40.86 9.61 -2.74
N ASP A 232 39.66 9.90 -3.22
CA ASP A 232 39.33 11.18 -3.86
C ASP A 232 39.51 12.35 -2.87
N LEU A 233 39.10 12.17 -1.61
CA LEU A 233 39.31 13.16 -0.53
C LEU A 233 40.79 13.35 -0.16
N ILE A 234 41.58 12.27 -0.15
CA ILE A 234 43.03 12.36 0.08
C ILE A 234 43.71 13.08 -1.09
N GLU A 235 43.29 12.82 -2.32
CA GLU A 235 43.84 13.46 -3.52
C GLU A 235 43.50 14.95 -3.59
N GLU A 236 42.28 15.33 -3.17
CA GLU A 236 41.84 16.72 -3.03
C GLU A 236 42.63 17.45 -1.93
N SER A 237 42.86 16.79 -0.79
CA SER A 237 43.65 17.34 0.31
C SER A 237 45.14 17.51 -0.05
N LEU A 238 45.70 16.60 -0.87
CA LEU A 238 47.07 16.71 -1.37
C LEU A 238 47.20 17.85 -2.40
N LYS A 239 46.18 18.06 -3.25
CA LYS A 239 46.10 19.18 -4.21
C LYS A 239 45.95 20.54 -3.52
N GLU A 240 45.32 20.62 -2.34
CA GLU A 240 45.21 21.84 -1.54
C GLU A 240 46.50 22.21 -0.78
N SER A 241 47.41 21.25 -0.56
CA SER A 241 48.63 21.48 0.23
C SER A 241 49.72 22.28 -0.51
N GLU A 242 49.60 22.48 -1.83
CA GLU A 242 50.59 23.22 -2.64
C GLU A 242 50.30 24.73 -2.83
N LYS A 243 49.17 25.26 -2.32
CA LYS A 243 48.84 26.70 -2.46
C LYS A 243 48.52 27.37 -1.13
N LYS A 244 49.56 27.69 -0.36
CA LYS A 244 49.47 28.68 0.72
C LYS A 244 50.21 29.97 0.35
N LEU A 245 49.47 31.04 0.05
CA LEU A 245 49.85 32.39 0.46
C LEU A 245 48.62 33.31 0.57
N HIS A 246 48.72 34.22 1.54
CA HIS A 246 47.80 35.28 1.99
C HIS A 246 46.87 35.90 0.95
N ILE A 247 45.67 36.31 1.39
CA ILE A 247 45.28 37.74 1.52
C ILE A 247 43.91 37.81 2.23
N ARG A 248 43.90 38.51 3.37
CA ARG A 248 42.76 38.70 4.28
C ARG A 248 41.75 39.76 3.79
N ASN A 249 41.81 40.13 2.51
CA ASN A 249 41.08 41.30 1.95
C ASN A 249 40.16 40.95 0.76
N GLN A 250 39.85 39.68 0.50
CA GLN A 250 38.91 39.26 -0.57
C GLN A 250 37.56 38.73 -0.06
N VAL A 251 37.28 38.85 1.24
CA VAL A 251 36.04 38.34 1.85
C VAL A 251 34.96 39.43 1.95
N ASP A 252 35.35 40.72 1.99
CA ASP A 252 34.41 41.83 2.19
C ASP A 252 33.86 42.45 0.88
N GLU A 253 34.49 42.17 -0.28
CA GLU A 253 34.01 42.69 -1.59
C GLU A 253 33.09 41.72 -2.34
N LEU A 254 33.18 40.41 -2.13
CA LEU A 254 32.26 39.42 -2.74
C LEU A 254 30.95 39.24 -1.97
N THR A 255 30.87 39.70 -0.72
CA THR A 255 29.67 39.63 0.12
C THR A 255 28.60 40.66 -0.27
N ASN A 256 28.92 41.65 -1.11
CA ASN A 256 28.00 42.73 -1.50
C ASN A 256 27.44 42.66 -2.94
N GLN A 257 27.72 41.61 -3.73
CA GLN A 257 27.23 41.55 -5.12
C GLN A 257 26.47 40.31 -5.57
N PHE A 258 26.28 39.29 -4.73
CA PHE A 258 25.26 38.26 -4.98
C PHE A 258 24.48 37.95 -3.70
N LYS A 259 23.24 38.43 -3.66
CA LYS A 259 22.25 38.04 -2.66
C LYS A 259 21.96 36.54 -2.81
N PHE A 260 22.50 35.73 -1.91
CA PHE A 260 22.03 34.36 -1.75
C PHE A 260 20.57 34.40 -1.30
N ILE A 261 19.70 33.72 -2.06
CA ILE A 261 18.40 33.29 -1.54
C ILE A 261 18.73 32.18 -0.55
N TYR A 262 18.68 32.52 0.74
CA TYR A 262 18.73 31.55 1.82
C TYR A 262 17.36 30.86 1.86
N VAL A 263 17.27 29.64 1.33
CA VAL A 263 16.21 28.71 1.72
C VAL A 263 16.82 27.84 2.81
N ASP A 264 16.34 28.04 4.02
CA ASP A 264 16.70 27.27 5.21
C ASP A 264 16.57 25.76 4.89
N PRO A 265 17.57 24.91 5.19
CA PRO A 265 17.40 23.47 5.08
C PRO A 265 16.41 23.03 6.16
N GLN A 266 15.11 23.04 5.83
CA GLN A 266 14.10 22.51 6.72
C GLN A 266 14.49 21.08 7.09
N GLN A 267 14.78 20.91 8.39
CA GLN A 267 14.82 19.63 9.07
C GLN A 267 13.58 18.82 8.68
N TYR A 268 13.77 17.64 8.11
CA TYR A 268 12.70 16.66 8.07
C TYR A 268 12.51 16.12 9.49
N VAL A 269 11.64 16.77 10.26
CA VAL A 269 11.02 16.15 11.41
C VAL A 269 10.12 15.05 10.87
N THR A 270 10.50 13.79 11.10
CA THR A 270 9.54 12.69 10.97
C THR A 270 8.51 12.88 12.08
N ALA A 271 7.39 13.53 11.76
CA ALA A 271 6.21 13.41 12.58
C ALA A 271 5.77 11.94 12.51
N LYS A 272 6.10 11.17 13.55
CA LYS A 272 5.28 10.02 13.92
C LYS A 272 3.87 10.57 14.06
N TYR A 273 2.98 10.21 13.13
CA TYR A 273 1.55 10.38 13.36
C TYR A 273 1.13 9.39 14.43
N GLU A 274 1.38 9.74 15.69
CA GLU A 274 0.58 9.24 16.79
C GLU A 274 -0.65 10.15 16.84
N LEU A 275 -1.84 9.55 16.66
CA LEU A 275 -3.09 10.24 16.91
C LEU A 275 -3.10 10.66 18.38
N PRO A 276 -3.10 11.96 18.71
CA PRO A 276 -3.16 12.38 20.11
C PRO A 276 -4.48 11.88 20.70
N ILE A 277 -4.42 11.21 21.86
CA ILE A 277 -5.56 10.63 22.59
C ILE A 277 -6.67 11.68 22.81
N ILE A 278 -6.30 12.97 22.84
CA ILE A 278 -7.24 14.09 22.95
C ILE A 278 -8.29 14.13 21.83
N ARG A 279 -8.01 13.61 20.62
CA ARG A 279 -8.98 13.53 19.51
C ARG A 279 -10.08 12.47 19.70
N LEU A 280 -10.05 11.72 20.80
CA LEU A 280 -11.09 10.74 21.18
C LEU A 280 -12.05 11.30 22.23
N PHE A 281 -11.89 12.55 22.68
CA PHE A 281 -12.85 13.19 23.59
C PHE A 281 -14.06 13.75 22.83
N PRO A 282 -15.24 13.82 23.47
CA PRO A 282 -16.51 14.08 22.77
C PRO A 282 -16.68 15.50 22.20
N GLU A 283 -15.80 16.45 22.56
CA GLU A 283 -16.10 17.88 22.38
C GLU A 283 -15.38 18.57 21.20
N ASP A 284 -14.46 17.92 20.49
CA ASP A 284 -13.77 18.52 19.33
C ASP A 284 -14.00 17.70 18.05
N HIS A 285 -15.20 17.84 17.49
CA HIS A 285 -15.60 17.15 16.28
C HIS A 285 -15.35 17.98 14.99
N TYR A 286 -14.51 17.39 14.13
CA TYR A 286 -14.27 17.63 12.70
C TYR A 286 -13.18 18.65 12.29
N PRO A 287 -12.20 18.26 11.45
CA PRO A 287 -11.50 19.22 10.61
C PRO A 287 -12.48 19.74 9.54
N GLU A 288 -12.61 21.05 9.44
CA GLU A 288 -13.24 21.70 8.28
C GLU A 288 -12.58 21.18 7.01
N TRP A 289 -13.41 20.66 6.11
CA TRP A 289 -13.01 20.19 4.81
C TRP A 289 -12.59 21.41 3.98
N ARG A 290 -11.27 21.57 3.73
CA ARG A 290 -10.75 22.61 2.82
C ARG A 290 -10.62 22.05 1.41
N GLU A 291 -11.44 22.60 0.52
CA GLU A 291 -11.57 22.21 -0.89
C GLU A 291 -10.37 22.66 -1.77
N THR A 292 -9.46 23.48 -1.25
CA THR A 292 -8.33 24.02 -2.03
C THR A 292 -6.98 23.63 -1.42
N LYS A 293 -6.33 22.60 -1.99
CA LYS A 293 -4.87 22.45 -1.88
C LYS A 293 -4.21 23.31 -2.96
N SER A 294 -3.85 24.53 -2.59
CA SER A 294 -2.93 25.36 -3.35
C SER A 294 -2.04 26.10 -2.35
N SER A 295 -0.73 26.06 -2.62
CA SER A 295 0.39 26.67 -1.87
C SER A 295 0.81 25.99 -0.55
N CYS A 296 1.99 25.38 -0.63
CA CYS A 296 2.87 25.08 0.49
C CYS A 296 3.56 26.37 0.96
N VAL A 297 3.81 26.48 2.26
CA VAL A 297 5.03 27.10 2.83
C VAL A 297 5.60 26.10 3.83
#